data_AF-A0A953IU75-F1
#
_entry.id   AF-A0A953IU75-F1
#
_cell.length_a   1.000
_cell.length_b   1.000
_cell.length_c   1.000
_cell.angle_alpha   90.00
_cell.angle_beta   90.00
_cell.angle_gamma   90.00
#
_symmetry.space_group_name_H-M   'P 1'
#
loop_
_entity.id
_entity.type
_entity.pdbx_description
1 polymer ?
#
loop_
_entity_poly.entity_id
_entity_poly.type
_entity_poly.pdbx_seq_one_letter_code
_entity_poly.pdbx_strand_id
1 'polypeptide(L)'
;FLGGTIDISPIVLGLRLAALLAGSALAAFVIRSFVGKERIERQQEPIDGMSVIALFVFAVGLMDGATAALLARPLLVIGLTVFAFLLALVSGAVTYAVFARAGRPQALALAFCAGGRNMGLMLAAAGGFVPDLTWLYFAVAQFPIYLLPQILKPLAGRINNVNNHR
;
A
#
# COMPACT_ATOMS: atom_id res chain seq x y z
N PHE A 1 -5.68 23.97 -15.45
CA PHE A 1 -5.20 23.08 -14.36
C PHE A 1 -5.85 21.69 -14.36
N LEU A 2 -6.94 21.46 -15.10
CA LEU A 2 -7.44 20.14 -15.48
C LEU A 2 -7.53 20.07 -17.02
N GLY A 3 -6.40 19.91 -17.70
CA GLY A 3 -6.37 19.96 -19.17
C GLY A 3 -5.07 19.36 -19.69
N GLY A 4 -5.14 18.11 -20.14
CA GLY A 4 -4.01 17.30 -20.60
C GLY A 4 -4.33 15.82 -20.43
N THR A 5 -5.16 15.32 -21.33
CA THR A 5 -5.73 13.98 -21.47
C THR A 5 -4.79 12.83 -21.07
N ILE A 6 -4.99 12.31 -19.87
CA ILE A 6 -4.88 10.88 -19.63
C ILE A 6 -6.32 10.36 -19.70
N ASP A 7 -6.73 9.87 -20.87
CA ASP A 7 -8.06 9.28 -21.11
C ASP A 7 -8.17 7.88 -20.47
N ILE A 8 -7.82 7.80 -19.19
CA ILE A 8 -8.02 6.59 -18.43
C ILE A 8 -9.45 6.64 -17.88
N SER A 9 -10.35 5.94 -18.58
CA SER A 9 -11.73 5.76 -18.12
C SER A 9 -11.74 5.15 -16.71
N PRO A 10 -12.35 5.84 -15.71
CA PRO A 10 -12.43 5.33 -14.34
C PRO A 10 -13.11 3.95 -14.27
N ILE A 11 -14.07 3.72 -15.17
CA ILE A 11 -14.79 2.44 -15.26
C ILE A 11 -13.84 1.34 -15.74
N VAL A 12 -13.00 1.61 -16.74
CA VAL A 12 -12.03 0.62 -17.25
C VAL A 12 -10.98 0.29 -16.19
N LEU A 13 -10.48 1.28 -15.45
CA LEU A 13 -9.61 1.02 -14.29
C LEU A 13 -10.32 0.18 -13.24
N GLY A 14 -11.55 0.54 -12.89
CA GLY A 14 -12.35 -0.20 -11.91
C GLY A 14 -12.53 -1.66 -12.31
N LEU A 15 -12.84 -1.92 -13.58
CA LEU A 15 -12.95 -3.27 -14.13
C LEU A 15 -11.61 -4.03 -14.10
N ARG A 16 -10.50 -3.38 -14.45
CA ARG A 16 -9.16 -4.01 -14.38
C ARG A 16 -8.78 -4.34 -12.94
N LEU A 17 -9.02 -3.44 -12.00
CA LEU A 17 -8.79 -3.67 -10.57
C LEU A 17 -9.66 -4.82 -10.06
N ALA A 18 -10.95 -4.82 -10.41
CA ALA A 18 -11.88 -5.89 -10.05
C ALA A 18 -11.43 -7.24 -10.63
N ALA A 19 -11.00 -7.28 -11.89
CA ALA A 19 -10.50 -8.49 -12.54
C ALA A 19 -9.19 -8.99 -11.91
N LEU A 20 -8.24 -8.11 -11.59
CA LEU A 20 -7.00 -8.48 -10.89
C LEU A 20 -7.30 -9.06 -9.50
N LEU A 21 -8.18 -8.41 -8.73
CA LEU A 21 -8.59 -8.86 -7.42
C LEU A 21 -9.35 -10.19 -7.48
N ALA A 22 -10.38 -10.29 -8.32
CA ALA A 22 -11.18 -11.50 -8.47
C ALA A 22 -10.34 -12.67 -9.02
N GLY A 23 -9.47 -12.41 -9.99
CA GLY A 23 -8.56 -13.41 -10.56
C GLY A 23 -7.57 -13.93 -9.52
N SER A 24 -6.94 -13.03 -8.75
CA SER A 24 -6.02 -13.44 -7.68
C SER A 24 -6.73 -14.21 -6.55
N ALA A 25 -7.95 -13.79 -6.16
CA ALA A 25 -8.76 -14.48 -5.17
C ALA A 25 -9.20 -15.87 -5.66
N LEU A 26 -9.63 -15.98 -6.92
CA LEU A 26 -10.00 -17.26 -7.53
C LEU A 26 -8.80 -18.20 -7.60
N ALA A 27 -7.64 -17.71 -8.05
CA ALA A 27 -6.41 -18.50 -8.08
C ALA A 27 -6.04 -19.01 -6.67
N ALA A 28 -6.08 -18.13 -5.66
CA ALA A 28 -5.82 -18.52 -4.28
C ALA A 28 -6.82 -19.56 -3.75
N PHE A 29 -8.11 -19.42 -4.09
CA PHE A 29 -9.15 -20.38 -3.73
C PHE A 29 -8.93 -21.74 -4.38
N VAL A 30 -8.62 -21.78 -5.67
CA VAL A 30 -8.33 -23.01 -6.42
C VAL A 30 -7.10 -23.71 -5.85
N ILE A 31 -6.02 -22.97 -5.59
CA ILE A 31 -4.80 -23.53 -4.97
C ILE A 31 -5.13 -24.11 -3.58
N ARG A 32 -5.88 -23.37 -2.75
CA ARG A 32 -6.31 -23.85 -1.43
C ARG A 32 -7.16 -25.12 -1.50
N SER A 33 -8.00 -25.23 -2.52
CA SER A 33 -8.87 -26.39 -2.72
C SER A 33 -8.08 -27.65 -3.12
N PHE A 34 -7.02 -27.51 -3.92
CA PHE A 34 -6.18 -28.65 -4.32
C PHE A 34 -5.12 -29.04 -3.30
N VAL A 35 -4.46 -28.06 -2.67
CA VAL A 35 -3.34 -28.31 -1.73
C VAL A 35 -3.84 -28.67 -0.34
N GLY A 36 -5.01 -28.18 0.05
CA GLY A 36 -5.58 -28.34 1.38
C GLY A 36 -5.08 -27.29 2.38
N LYS A 37 -5.99 -26.85 3.25
CA LYS A 37 -5.75 -25.76 4.22
C LYS A 37 -4.62 -26.10 5.21
N GLU A 38 -4.61 -27.32 5.75
CA GLU A 38 -3.63 -27.76 6.74
C GLU A 38 -2.19 -27.75 6.20
N ARG A 39 -2.01 -28.12 4.92
CA ARG A 39 -0.69 -28.11 4.28
C ARG A 39 -0.20 -26.70 3.99
N ILE A 40 -1.10 -25.78 3.65
CA ILE A 40 -0.77 -24.35 3.50
C ILE A 40 -0.38 -23.73 4.85
N GLU A 41 -1.12 -24.04 5.92
CA GLU A 41 -0.80 -23.56 7.27
C GLU A 41 0.57 -24.06 7.74
N ARG A 42 0.91 -25.32 7.46
CA ARG A 42 2.26 -25.87 7.75
C ARG A 42 3.39 -25.20 6.95
N GLN A 43 3.07 -24.58 5.82
CA GLN A 43 4.04 -23.93 4.92
C GLN A 43 3.92 -22.40 4.95
N GLN A 44 3.27 -21.84 5.98
CA GLN A 44 3.02 -20.40 6.06
C GLN A 44 4.32 -19.59 6.02
N GLU A 45 5.34 -19.99 6.78
CA GLU A 45 6.61 -19.25 6.85
C GLU A 45 7.34 -19.18 5.49
N PRO A 46 7.54 -20.27 4.73
CA PRO A 46 8.06 -20.18 3.36
C PRO A 46 7.22 -19.32 2.42
N ILE A 47 5.89 -19.38 2.50
CA ILE A 47 4.97 -18.58 1.66
C ILE A 47 5.12 -17.08 1.99
N ASP A 48 5.21 -16.75 3.27
CA ASP A 48 5.46 -15.38 3.74
C ASP A 48 6.83 -14.90 3.25
N GLY A 49 7.86 -15.75 3.31
CA GLY A 49 9.19 -15.47 2.77
C GLY A 49 9.18 -15.17 1.26
N MET A 50 8.46 -15.97 0.46
CA MET A 50 8.28 -15.71 -0.96
C MET A 50 7.58 -14.38 -1.22
N SER A 51 6.57 -14.04 -0.41
CA SER A 51 5.85 -12.77 -0.49
C SER A 51 6.76 -11.58 -0.19
N VAL A 52 7.63 -11.71 0.82
CA VAL A 52 8.64 -10.70 1.16
C VAL A 52 9.65 -10.51 0.02
N ILE A 53 10.13 -11.59 -0.59
CA ILE A 53 11.05 -11.52 -1.74
C ILE A 53 10.37 -10.82 -2.92
N ALA A 54 9.13 -11.19 -3.24
CA ALA A 54 8.37 -10.55 -4.32
C ALA A 54 8.16 -9.05 -4.06
N LEU A 55 7.82 -8.69 -2.83
CA LEU A 55 7.66 -7.30 -2.40
C LEU A 55 8.97 -6.51 -2.50
N PHE A 56 10.10 -7.14 -2.12
CA PHE A 56 11.43 -6.54 -2.21
C PHE A 56 11.82 -6.26 -3.66
N VAL A 57 11.67 -7.25 -4.55
CA VAL A 57 11.94 -7.09 -5.99
C VAL A 57 11.05 -6.00 -6.58
N PHE A 58 9.77 -5.98 -6.22
CA PHE A 58 8.84 -4.94 -6.64
C PHE A 58 9.26 -3.54 -6.17
N ALA A 59 9.65 -3.39 -4.90
CA ALA A 59 10.13 -2.13 -4.35
C ALA A 59 11.41 -1.64 -5.04
N VAL A 60 12.34 -2.54 -5.35
CA VAL A 60 13.55 -2.21 -6.11
C VAL A 60 13.20 -1.74 -7.52
N GLY A 61 12.28 -2.42 -8.21
CA GLY A 61 11.83 -2.03 -9.54
C GLY A 61 11.15 -0.66 -9.56
N LEU A 62 10.37 -0.33 -8.51
CA LEU A 62 9.78 1.00 -8.36
C LEU A 62 10.80 2.11 -8.13
N MET A 63 11.98 1.80 -7.58
CA MET A 63 13.03 2.78 -7.30
C MET A 63 13.89 3.10 -8.52
N ASP A 64 13.60 2.52 -9.68
CA ASP A 64 14.32 2.83 -10.91
C ASP A 64 14.24 4.34 -11.21
N GLY A 65 15.38 4.94 -11.54
CA GLY A 65 15.51 6.38 -11.75
C GLY A 65 15.35 7.28 -10.51
N ALA A 66 14.94 6.76 -9.34
CA ALA A 66 14.68 7.57 -8.15
C ALA A 66 15.93 8.28 -7.63
N THR A 67 17.09 7.60 -7.61
CA THR A 67 18.37 8.20 -7.20
C THR A 67 18.81 9.29 -8.16
N ALA A 68 18.67 9.06 -9.47
CA ALA A 68 18.99 10.06 -10.48
C ALA A 68 18.08 11.29 -10.34
N ALA A 69 16.78 11.09 -10.09
CA ALA A 69 15.83 12.16 -9.82
C ALA A 69 16.16 12.92 -8.54
N LEU A 70 16.63 12.25 -7.49
CA LEU A 70 17.05 12.88 -6.23
C LEU A 70 18.28 13.77 -6.44
N LEU A 71 19.26 13.32 -7.23
CA LEU A 71 20.45 14.12 -7.54
C LEU A 71 20.12 15.31 -8.45
N ALA A 72 19.25 15.13 -9.44
CA ALA A 72 18.89 16.17 -10.39
C ALA A 72 17.90 17.20 -9.80
N ARG A 73 16.96 16.76 -8.97
CA ARG A 73 15.83 17.56 -8.44
C ARG A 73 15.55 17.23 -6.97
N PRO A 74 16.50 17.47 -6.05
CA PRO A 74 16.39 17.01 -4.66
C PRO A 74 15.17 17.59 -3.93
N LEU A 75 14.88 18.88 -4.11
CA LEU A 75 13.73 19.53 -3.48
C LEU A 75 12.39 18.93 -3.92
N LEU A 76 12.28 18.49 -5.18
CA LEU A 76 11.08 17.85 -5.69
C LEU A 76 10.90 16.47 -5.05
N VAL A 77 11.96 15.66 -4.98
CA VAL A 77 11.89 14.32 -4.38
C VAL A 77 11.59 14.38 -2.89
N ILE A 78 12.24 15.30 -2.16
CA ILE A 78 11.97 15.53 -0.74
C ILE A 78 10.54 16.02 -0.55
N GLY A 79 10.10 16.98 -1.36
CA GLY A 79 8.74 17.51 -1.34
C GLY A 79 7.69 16.42 -1.57
N LEU A 80 7.88 15.57 -2.58
CA LEU A 80 6.99 14.43 -2.86
C LEU A 80 7.02 13.39 -1.73
N THR A 81 8.18 13.12 -1.14
CA THR A 81 8.30 12.21 0.00
C THR A 81 7.49 12.73 1.18
N VAL A 82 7.71 13.99 1.58
CA VAL A 82 6.96 14.64 2.68
C VAL A 82 5.47 14.63 2.37
N PHE A 83 5.09 14.97 1.14
CA PHE A 83 3.70 14.95 0.70
C PHE A 83 3.08 13.54 0.78
N ALA A 84 3.81 12.48 0.42
CA ALA A 84 3.33 11.10 0.53
C ALA A 84 3.09 10.70 1.99
N PHE A 85 3.98 11.07 2.91
CA PHE A 85 3.77 10.90 4.35
C PHE A 85 2.53 11.65 4.84
N LEU A 86 2.39 12.93 4.46
CA LEU A 86 1.24 13.75 4.85
C LEU A 86 -0.07 13.13 4.33
N LEU A 87 -0.12 12.70 3.08
CA LEU A 87 -1.30 12.05 2.52
C LEU A 87 -1.68 10.78 3.28
N ALA A 88 -0.70 9.93 3.61
CA ALA A 88 -0.96 8.69 4.35
C ALA A 88 -1.44 8.97 5.79
N LEU A 89 -0.85 9.96 6.47
CA LEU A 89 -1.23 10.34 7.82
C LEU A 89 -2.60 11.03 7.86
N VAL A 90 -2.87 11.95 6.93
CA VAL A 90 -4.16 12.65 6.83
C VAL A 90 -5.26 11.67 6.45
N SER A 91 -5.05 10.78 5.47
CA SER A 91 -6.06 9.78 5.11
C SER A 91 -6.34 8.83 6.27
N GLY A 92 -5.30 8.40 6.98
CA GLY A 92 -5.43 7.59 8.20
C GLY A 92 -6.19 8.33 9.31
N ALA A 93 -5.83 9.58 9.60
CA ALA A 93 -6.45 10.39 10.64
C ALA A 93 -7.93 10.69 10.34
N VAL A 94 -8.26 11.04 9.09
CA VAL A 94 -9.65 11.23 8.65
C VAL A 94 -10.43 9.93 8.79
N THR A 95 -9.87 8.80 8.35
CA THR A 95 -10.51 7.49 8.49
C THR A 95 -10.74 7.15 9.97
N TYR A 96 -9.74 7.36 10.83
CA TYR A 96 -9.89 7.15 12.27
C TYR A 96 -11.02 8.02 12.85
N ALA A 97 -11.08 9.30 12.49
CA ALA A 97 -12.11 10.22 12.99
C ALA A 97 -13.52 9.79 12.55
N VAL A 98 -13.69 9.38 11.29
CA VAL A 98 -14.96 8.90 10.75
C VAL A 98 -15.42 7.62 11.47
N PHE A 99 -14.49 6.70 11.74
CA PHE A 99 -14.79 5.40 12.35
C PHE A 99 -14.57 5.36 13.86
N ALA A 100 -14.32 6.49 14.53
CA ALA A 100 -14.03 6.53 15.96
C ALA A 100 -15.15 5.91 16.81
N ARG A 101 -16.40 6.00 16.34
CA ARG A 101 -17.59 5.42 16.99
C ARG A 101 -17.70 3.89 16.86
N ALA A 102 -16.99 3.27 15.92
CA ALA A 102 -17.00 1.83 15.69
C ALA A 102 -16.08 1.05 16.65
N GLY A 103 -15.37 1.75 17.53
CA GLY A 103 -14.40 1.18 18.47
C GLY A 103 -12.96 1.50 18.07
N ARG A 104 -12.11 1.76 19.07
CA ARG A 104 -10.70 2.13 18.87
C ARG A 104 -9.89 1.12 18.05
N PRO A 105 -9.93 -0.20 18.32
CA PRO A 105 -9.11 -1.13 17.54
C PRO A 105 -9.56 -1.24 16.09
N GLN A 106 -10.87 -1.20 15.82
CA GLN A 106 -11.43 -1.20 14.47
C GLN A 106 -11.07 0.08 13.71
N ALA A 107 -11.22 1.24 14.34
CA ALA A 107 -10.89 2.54 13.74
C ALA A 107 -9.39 2.63 13.40
N LEU A 108 -8.51 2.11 14.27
CA LEU A 108 -7.07 2.06 14.00
C LEU A 108 -6.71 1.11 12.87
N ALA A 109 -7.34 -0.07 12.80
CA ALA A 109 -7.14 -1.00 11.68
C ALA A 109 -7.56 -0.38 10.35
N LEU A 110 -8.72 0.26 10.29
CA LEU A 110 -9.21 0.95 9.10
C LEU A 110 -8.31 2.13 8.71
N ALA A 111 -7.88 2.93 9.68
CA ALA A 111 -6.95 4.04 9.46
C ALA A 111 -5.61 3.56 8.86
N PHE A 112 -5.09 2.45 9.36
CA PHE A 112 -3.86 1.84 8.84
C PHE A 112 -4.04 1.33 7.40
N CYS A 113 -5.14 0.62 7.12
CA CYS A 113 -5.47 0.16 5.77
C CYS A 113 -5.67 1.33 4.79
N ALA A 114 -6.30 2.43 5.23
CA ALA A 114 -6.52 3.60 4.40
C ALA A 114 -5.25 4.42 4.14
N GLY A 115 -4.30 4.43 5.10
CA GLY A 115 -2.98 5.05 4.94
C GLY A 115 -2.08 4.25 3.98
N GLY A 116 -2.09 2.92 4.08
CA GLY A 116 -1.29 1.99 3.28
C GLY A 116 -1.99 1.48 2.03
N ARG A 117 -2.20 2.34 1.03
CA ARG A 117 -2.82 1.96 -0.26
C ARG A 117 -1.89 1.04 -1.07
N ASN A 118 -2.47 0.04 -1.76
CA ASN A 118 -1.72 -0.80 -2.70
C ASN A 118 -1.51 -0.08 -4.04
N MET A 119 -0.48 0.76 -4.10
CA MET A 119 -0.13 1.51 -5.31
C MET A 119 0.39 0.61 -6.44
N GLY A 120 0.94 -0.56 -6.13
CA GLY A 120 1.35 -1.55 -7.14
C GLY A 120 0.17 -2.10 -7.93
N LEU A 121 -0.94 -2.38 -7.25
CA LEU A 121 -2.18 -2.80 -7.91
C LEU A 121 -2.75 -1.67 -8.79
N MET A 122 -2.66 -0.41 -8.34
CA MET A 122 -3.07 0.75 -9.13
C MET A 122 -2.23 0.88 -10.41
N LEU A 123 -0.91 0.72 -10.30
CA LEU A 123 0.01 0.77 -11.42
C LEU A 123 -0.23 -0.38 -12.41
N ALA A 124 -0.47 -1.60 -11.90
CA ALA A 124 -0.82 -2.76 -12.72
C ALA A 124 -2.13 -2.53 -13.50
N ALA A 125 -3.16 -1.96 -12.87
CA ALA A 125 -4.41 -1.62 -13.55
C ALA A 125 -4.25 -0.47 -14.57
N ALA A 126 -3.40 0.50 -14.28
CA ALA A 126 -3.03 1.56 -15.22
C ALA A 126 -2.17 1.04 -16.40
N GLY A 127 -1.65 -0.18 -16.31
CA GLY A 127 -0.84 -0.81 -17.35
C GLY A 127 0.58 -0.26 -17.46
N GLY A 128 1.10 0.38 -16.41
CA GLY A 128 2.45 0.97 -16.41
C GLY A 128 2.61 2.26 -17.21
N PHE A 129 1.60 2.67 -17.98
CA PHE A 129 1.60 3.92 -18.77
C PHE A 129 1.21 5.12 -17.90
N VAL A 130 2.04 5.44 -16.91
CA VAL A 130 1.87 6.65 -16.09
C VAL A 130 3.02 7.63 -16.37
N PRO A 131 2.78 8.95 -16.24
CA PRO A 131 3.85 9.94 -16.40
C PRO A 131 5.02 9.70 -15.43
N ASP A 132 6.22 10.15 -15.81
CA ASP A 132 7.44 10.01 -14.99
C ASP A 132 7.28 10.56 -13.57
N LEU A 133 6.54 11.65 -13.41
CA LEU A 133 6.25 12.22 -12.10
C LEU A 133 5.42 11.28 -11.21
N THR A 134 4.50 10.52 -11.82
CA THR A 134 3.68 9.54 -11.12
C THR A 134 4.51 8.31 -10.75
N TRP A 135 5.43 7.87 -11.61
CA TRP A 135 6.43 6.85 -11.28
C TRP A 135 7.30 7.26 -10.10
N LEU A 136 7.83 8.48 -10.12
CA LEU A 136 8.62 9.02 -9.01
C LEU A 136 7.81 9.13 -7.71
N TYR A 137 6.54 9.52 -7.81
CA TYR A 137 5.63 9.51 -6.66
C TYR A 137 5.44 8.08 -6.11
N PHE A 138 5.22 7.08 -6.97
CA PHE A 138 5.10 5.68 -6.53
C PHE A 138 6.36 5.14 -5.85
N ALA A 139 7.54 5.56 -6.33
CA ALA A 139 8.81 5.26 -5.70
C ALA A 139 8.86 5.84 -4.28
N VAL A 140 8.70 7.16 -4.12
CA VAL A 140 8.81 7.79 -2.80
C VAL A 140 7.67 7.40 -1.86
N ALA A 141 6.51 7.00 -2.38
CA ALA A 141 5.41 6.52 -1.59
C ALA A 141 5.67 5.15 -0.94
N GLN A 142 6.71 4.42 -1.38
CA GLN A 142 7.16 3.22 -0.68
C GLN A 142 7.70 3.52 0.72
N PHE A 143 8.30 4.71 0.94
CA PHE A 143 8.81 5.09 2.26
C PHE A 143 7.73 5.07 3.35
N PRO A 144 6.60 5.80 3.23
CA PRO A 144 5.55 5.73 4.23
C PRO A 144 4.95 4.32 4.35
N ILE A 145 4.81 3.56 3.26
CA ILE A 145 4.27 2.19 3.30
C ILE A 145 5.11 1.28 4.21
N TYR A 146 6.44 1.34 4.12
CA TYR A 146 7.32 0.47 4.91
C TYR A 146 7.70 1.06 6.28
N LEU A 147 7.79 2.39 6.40
CA LEU A 147 8.26 3.05 7.62
C LEU A 147 7.15 3.40 8.60
N LEU A 148 5.96 3.85 8.14
CA LEU A 148 4.87 4.20 9.06
C LEU A 148 4.45 3.05 9.98
N PRO A 149 4.31 1.79 9.51
CA PRO A 149 3.98 0.69 10.41
C PRO A 149 5.01 0.52 11.53
N GLN A 150 6.30 0.66 11.22
CA GLN A 150 7.38 0.54 12.20
C GLN A 150 7.38 1.70 13.21
N ILE A 151 7.11 2.93 12.73
CA ILE A 151 7.01 4.13 13.58
C ILE A 151 5.78 4.07 14.50
N LEU A 152 4.65 3.55 14.00
CA LEU A 152 3.38 3.50 14.72
C LEU A 152 3.25 2.29 15.64
N LYS A 153 3.96 1.19 15.38
CA LYS A 153 3.99 -0.02 16.22
C LYS A 153 4.21 0.26 17.72
N PRO A 154 5.22 1.06 18.15
CA PRO A 154 5.39 1.38 19.57
C PRO A 154 4.24 2.23 20.15
N LEU A 155 3.62 3.09 19.34
CA LEU A 155 2.45 3.88 19.75
C LEU A 155 1.23 2.98 20.01
N ALA A 156 0.98 2.03 19.11
CA ALA A 156 -0.11 1.07 19.25
C ALA A 156 0.05 0.18 20.50
N GLY A 157 1.29 -0.26 20.79
CA GLY A 157 1.59 -1.03 22.00
C GLY A 157 1.27 -0.27 23.31
N ARG A 158 1.56 1.04 23.34
CA ARG A 158 1.23 1.90 24.50
C ARG A 158 -0.27 2.07 24.68
N ILE A 159 -1.04 2.22 23.60
CA ILE A 159 -2.50 2.39 23.65
C ILE A 159 -3.18 1.10 24.14
N ASN A 160 -2.68 -0.07 23.73
CA ASN A 160 -3.22 -1.35 24.18
C ASN A 160 -2.90 -1.63 25.66
N ASN A 161 -1.70 -1.31 26.14
CA ASN A 161 -1.35 -1.49 27.56
C ASN A 161 -2.17 -0.61 28.51
N VAL A 162 -2.58 0.59 28.09
CA VAL A 162 -3.44 1.47 28.91
C VAL A 162 -4.87 0.90 29.08
N ASN A 163 -5.36 0.14 28.10
CA ASN A 163 -6.69 -0.48 28.19
C ASN A 163 -6.71 -1.78 29.01
N ASN A 164 -5.56 -2.42 29.26
CA ASN A 164 -5.49 -3.66 30.04
C ASN A 164 -5.44 -3.42 31.57
N HIS A 165 -5.45 -2.14 31.98
CA HIS A 165 -5.42 -1.70 33.38
C HIS A 165 -6.68 -0.89 33.77
N ARG A 166 -7.75 -0.94 32.98
CA ARG A 166 -9.08 -0.41 33.30
C ARG A 166 -10.10 -1.53 33.20
#